data_AF-F5Z5Y1-F1
#
_entry.id   AF-F5Z5Y1-F1
#
_cell.length_a   1.000
_cell.length_b   1.000
_cell.length_c   1.000
_cell.angle_alpha   90.00
_cell.angle_beta   90.00
_cell.angle_gamma   90.00
#
_symmetry.space_group_name_H-M   'P 1'
#
loop_
_entity.id
_entity.type
_entity.pdbx_description
1 polymer ?
#
loop_
_entity_poly.entity_id
_entity_poly.type
_entity_poly.pdbx_seq_one_letter_code
_entity_poly.pdbx_strand_id
1 'polypeptide(L)' 'MELMVSLNGVKVGTLLKDKSGGLHFSYTERWMKRAGARPISLSLPITKQKYAGDVDRVREPNL' A
#
# COMPACT_ATOMS: atom_id res chain seq x y z
N MET A 1 7.05 -13.84 3.13
CA MET A 1 8.05 -13.07 3.89
C MET A 1 7.47 -11.69 4.18
N GLU A 2 7.74 -11.12 5.35
CA GLU A 2 7.22 -9.82 5.76
C GLU A 2 8.35 -8.85 6.13
N LEU A 3 8.22 -7.59 5.73
CA LEU A 3 9.13 -6.51 6.09
C LEU A 3 8.34 -5.35 6.71
N MET A 4 8.88 -4.80 7.81
CA MET A 4 8.37 -3.56 8.38
C MET A 4 8.92 -2.37 7.60
N VAL A 5 8.02 -1.46 7.21
CA VAL A 5 8.38 -0.21 6.55
C VAL A 5 8.24 0.95 7.53
N SER A 6 9.30 1.75 7.65
CA SER A 6 9.35 2.91 8.54
C SER A 6 9.78 4.17 7.79
N LEU A 7 9.30 5.32 8.25
CA LEU A 7 9.71 6.64 7.79
C LEU A 7 10.12 7.45 9.03
N ASN A 8 11.38 7.86 9.09
CA ASN A 8 11.95 8.59 10.22
C ASN A 8 11.72 7.89 11.57
N GLY A 9 11.92 6.56 11.61
CA GLY A 9 11.73 5.75 12.82
C GLY A 9 10.26 5.45 13.18
N VAL A 10 9.29 5.98 12.44
CA VAL A 10 7.86 5.69 12.66
C VAL A 10 7.42 4.56 11.75
N LYS A 11 6.78 3.52 12.31
CA LYS A 11 6.17 2.45 11.51
C LYS A 11 5.06 3.02 10.62
N VAL A 12 5.22 2.90 9.31
CA VAL A 12 4.27 3.40 8.31
C VAL A 12 3.39 2.26 7.79
N GLY A 13 3.97 1.10 7.58
CA GLY A 13 3.29 -0.03 6.96
C GLY A 13 4.07 -1.32 7.00
N THR A 14 3.56 -2.29 6.25
CA THR A 14 4.13 -3.61 6.07
C THR A 14 4.20 -3.91 4.57
N LEU A 15 5.32 -4.49 4.14
CA LEU A 15 5.49 -5.06 2.80
C LEU A 15 5.51 -6.58 2.91
N LEU A 16 4.58 -7.23 2.21
CA LEU A 16 4.47 -8.68 2.13
C LEU A 16 4.91 -9.15 0.74
N LYS A 17 5.80 -10.14 0.71
CA LYS A 17 6.09 -10.91 -0.50
C LYS A 17 5.34 -12.24 -0.43
N ASP A 18 4.43 -12.45 -1.37
CA ASP A 18 3.69 -13.70 -1.51
C ASP A 18 4.57 -14.82 -2.10
N LYS A 19 4.04 -16.04 -2.16
CA LYS A 19 4.76 -17.21 -2.67
C LYS A 19 4.99 -17.17 -4.19
N SER A 20 4.20 -16.37 -4.90
CA SER A 20 4.24 -16.18 -6.35
C SER A 20 5.21 -15.05 -6.76
N GLY A 21 5.77 -14.32 -5.79
CA GLY A 21 6.67 -13.20 -6.01
C GLY A 21 5.98 -11.83 -6.02
N GLY A 22 4.66 -11.78 -5.85
CA GLY A 22 3.89 -10.54 -5.75
C GLY A 22 4.22 -9.77 -4.47
N LEU A 23 4.29 -8.45 -4.61
CA LEU A 23 4.54 -7.53 -3.50
C LEU A 23 3.26 -6.79 -3.13
N HIS A 24 2.88 -6.89 -1.86
CA HIS A 24 1.68 -6.29 -1.30
C HIS A 24 2.07 -5.32 -0.20
N PHE A 25 1.80 -4.04 -0.38
CA PHE A 25 2.06 -3.03 0.62
C PHE A 25 0.76 -2.61 1.32
N SER A 26 0.83 -2.39 2.63
CA SER A 26 -0.31 -1.89 3.42
C SER A 26 0.15 -0.87 4.45
N TYR A 27 -0.53 0.28 4.47
CA TYR A 27 -0.35 1.30 5.50
C TYR A 27 -0.99 0.85 6.83
N THR A 28 -0.36 1.20 7.95
CA THR A 28 -0.99 1.05 9.27
C THR A 28 -2.12 2.07 9.42
N GLU A 29 -3.18 1.70 10.15
CA GLU A 29 -4.25 2.65 10.46
C GLU A 29 -3.74 3.90 11.19
N ARG A 30 -2.75 3.73 12.07
CA ARG A 30 -2.13 4.84 12.81
C ARG A 30 -1.48 5.84 11.87
N TRP A 31 -0.79 5.37 10.82
CA TRP A 31 -0.22 6.26 9.82
C TRP A 31 -1.30 6.93 8.99
N MET A 32 -2.31 6.19 8.53
CA MET A 32 -3.41 6.75 7.73
C MET A 32 -4.20 7.83 8.46
N LYS A 33 -4.37 7.70 9.78
CA LYS A 33 -5.11 8.66 10.63
C LYS A 33 -4.23 9.84 11.11
N ARG A 34 -2.92 9.82 10.85
CA ARG A 34 -2.00 10.87 11.31
C ARG A 34 -2.20 12.14 10.49
N ALA A 35 -2.35 13.29 11.16
CA ALA A 35 -2.38 14.58 10.49
C ALA A 35 -1.08 14.81 9.70
N GLY A 36 -1.23 15.19 8.42
CA GLY A 36 -0.09 15.37 7.51
C GLY A 36 0.59 14.08 7.05
N ALA A 37 -0.06 12.91 7.21
CA ALA A 37 0.43 11.66 6.65
C ALA A 37 0.63 11.79 5.14
N ARG A 38 1.73 11.21 4.64
CA ARG A 38 2.10 11.22 3.22
C ARG A 38 2.32 9.79 2.73
N PRO A 39 1.98 9.51 1.46
CA PRO A 39 2.31 8.23 0.88
C PRO A 39 3.83 8.06 0.78
N ILE A 40 4.31 6.82 0.88
CA ILE A 40 5.74 6.51 0.72
C ILE A 40 6.20 6.56 -0.74
N SER A 41 5.25 6.50 -1.68
CA SER A 41 5.44 6.62 -3.11
C SER A 41 4.17 7.17 -3.74
N LEU A 42 4.29 7.94 -4.81
CA LEU A 42 3.12 8.38 -5.61
C LEU A 42 2.36 7.21 -6.23
N SER A 43 3.04 6.08 -6.49
CA SER A 43 2.41 4.83 -6.97
C SER A 43 1.73 4.01 -5.87
N LEU A 44 1.87 4.40 -4.60
CA LEU A 44 1.25 3.74 -3.45
C LEU A 44 0.46 4.78 -2.64
N PRO A 45 -0.63 5.34 -3.18
CA PRO A 45 -1.39 6.37 -2.50
C PRO A 45 -1.92 5.87 -1.15
N ILE A 46 -2.08 6.77 -0.18
CA ILE A 46 -2.77 6.46 1.07
C ILE A 46 -4.24 6.30 0.73
N THR A 47 -4.68 5.06 0.56
CA THR A 47 -6.08 4.72 0.33
C THR A 47 -6.51 3.66 1.33
N LYS A 48 -7.80 3.63 1.67
CA LYS A 48 -8.40 2.53 2.46
C LYS A 48 -8.52 1.23 1.66
N GLN A 49 -8.39 1.27 0.34
CA GLN A 49 -8.35 0.10 -0.54
C GLN A 49 -6.91 -0.40 -0.72
N LYS A 50 -6.74 -1.71 -0.59
CA LYS A 50 -5.46 -2.39 -0.87
C LYS A 50 -5.10 -2.15 -2.33
N TYR A 51 -3.96 -1.49 -2.56
CA TYR A 51 -3.38 -1.37 -3.89
C TYR A 51 -2.71 -2.71 -4.23
N ALA A 52 -3.31 -3.48 -5.14
CA ALA A 52 -2.67 -4.62 -5.77
C ALA A 52 -2.10 -4.12 -7.10
N GLY A 53 -0.78 -4.04 -7.21
CA GLY A 53 -0.13 -3.58 -8.42
C GLY A 53 -0.40 -4.54 -9.58
N ASP A 54 -1.36 -4.18 -10.42
CA ASP A 54 -1.36 -4.41 -11.86
C ASP A 54 -2.02 -3.15 -12.45
N VAL A 55 -1.45 -2.60 -13.51
CA VAL A 55 -2.00 -1.42 -14.20
C VAL A 55 -3.49 -1.64 -14.39
N ASP A 56 -4.33 -0.72 -13.88
CA ASP A 56 -5.79 -0.76 -13.99
C ASP A 56 -6.22 -1.13 -15.41
N ARG A 57 -6.41 -2.43 -15.66
CA ARG A 57 -7.15 -2.91 -16.81
C ARG A 57 -8.60 -2.65 -16.45
N VAL A 58 -9.05 -1.45 -16.78
CA VAL A 58 -10.44 -1.00 -16.74
C VAL A 58 -11.33 -2.18 -17.13
N ARG A 59 -12.03 -2.76 -16.15
CA ARG A 59 -13.17 -3.61 -16.44
C ARG A 59 -14.31 -2.68 -16.79
N GLU A 60 -14.49 -2.46 -18.08
CA GLU A 60 -15.73 -1.88 -18.61
C GLU A 60 -16.91 -2.74 -18.11
N PRO A 61 -17.91 -2.14 -17.42
CA PRO A 61 -19.14 -2.84 -17.13
C PRO A 61 -19.92 -2.98 -18.44
N ASN A 62 -20.13 -4.21 -18.89
CA ASN A 62 -21.04 -4.53 -19.99
C ASN A 62 -22.43 -3.94 -19.70
N LEU A 63 -22.90 -3.10 -20.61
CA LEU A 63 -24.31 -2.80 -20.87
C LEU A 63 -24.71 -3.52 -22.16
#